data_AF-A0A7W9V3L6-F1
#
_entry.id   AF-A0A7W9V3L6-F1
#
_cell.length_a   1.000
_cell.length_b   1.000
_cell.length_c   1.000
_cell.angle_alpha   90.00
_cell.angle_beta   90.00
_cell.angle_gamma   90.00
#
_symmetry.space_group_name_H-M   'P 1'
#
loop_
_entity.id
_entity.type
_entity.pdbx_description
1 polymer ?
#
loop_
_entity_poly.entity_id
_entity_poly.type
_entity_poly.pdbx_seq_one_letter_code
_entity_poly.pdbx_strand_id
1 'polypeptide(L)'
;MYVERLTFDELPAATRAVIAARVGADCPRVEVENSTSSALACWAWPTTRSGMVFQKGLPVAHERIGELRTEVAVARFLPPSAPKVLW
;
A
#
# COMPACT_ATOMS: atom_id res chain seq x y z
N MET A 1 -13.70 3.48 -15.17
CA MET A 1 -12.23 3.47 -15.19
C MET A 1 -11.76 2.31 -14.33
N TYR A 2 -11.07 1.34 -14.91
CA TYR A 2 -10.71 0.09 -14.25
C TYR A 2 -9.22 0.12 -13.89
N VAL A 3 -8.91 -0.27 -12.66
CA VAL A 3 -7.53 -0.56 -12.24
C VAL A 3 -7.47 -2.07 -12.05
N GLU A 4 -6.60 -2.74 -12.80
CA GLU A 4 -6.36 -4.16 -12.59
C GLU A 4 -5.82 -4.37 -11.18
N ARG A 5 -6.49 -5.27 -10.46
CA ARG A 5 -6.14 -5.58 -9.08
C ARG A 5 -5.07 -6.65 -9.05
N LEU A 6 -4.06 -6.42 -8.24
CA LEU A 6 -3.01 -7.38 -7.93
C LEU A 6 -3.08 -7.68 -6.44
N THR A 7 -3.09 -8.95 -6.11
CA THR A 7 -2.74 -9.43 -4.77
C THR A 7 -1.27 -9.11 -4.49
N PHE A 8 -0.87 -9.10 -3.22
CA PHE A 8 0.52 -8.87 -2.85
C PHE A 8 1.49 -9.83 -3.56
N ASP A 9 1.11 -11.10 -3.74
CA ASP A 9 1.96 -12.13 -4.33
C ASP A 9 2.14 -11.97 -5.84
N GLU A 10 1.21 -11.29 -6.51
CA GLU A 10 1.28 -10.98 -7.95
C GLU A 10 2.17 -9.77 -8.26
N LEU A 11 2.57 -8.98 -7.24
CA LEU A 11 3.46 -7.84 -7.43
C LEU A 11 4.86 -8.29 -7.90
N PRO A 12 5.59 -7.45 -8.67
CA PRO A 12 6.98 -7.74 -9.00
C PRO A 12 7.84 -8.00 -7.76
N ALA A 13 8.78 -8.95 -7.85
CA ALA A 13 9.63 -9.36 -6.71
C ALA A 13 10.37 -8.19 -6.06
N ALA A 14 10.86 -7.24 -6.86
CA ALA A 14 11.51 -6.02 -6.37
C ALA A 14 10.55 -5.16 -5.53
N THR A 15 9.30 -5.01 -5.96
CA THR A 15 8.25 -4.28 -5.23
C THR A 15 7.93 -4.98 -3.91
N ARG A 16 7.76 -6.31 -3.93
CA ARG A 16 7.52 -7.09 -2.70
C ARG A 16 8.67 -6.94 -1.70
N ALA A 17 9.93 -6.95 -2.18
CA ALA A 17 11.11 -6.79 -1.34
C ALA A 17 11.17 -5.40 -0.67
N VAL A 18 10.84 -4.33 -1.39
CA VAL A 18 10.76 -2.97 -0.84
C VAL A 18 9.67 -2.87 0.24
N ILE A 19 8.51 -3.46 -0.01
CA ILE A 19 7.42 -3.51 0.97
C ILE A 19 7.84 -4.30 2.21
N ALA A 20 8.43 -5.48 2.02
CA ALA A 20 8.94 -6.34 3.09
C ALA A 20 9.99 -5.62 3.95
N ALA A 21 10.92 -4.87 3.37
CA ALA A 21 11.89 -4.08 4.12
C ALA A 21 11.23 -3.02 5.03
N ARG A 22 10.00 -2.59 4.71
CA ARG A 22 9.28 -1.56 5.46
C ARG A 22 8.33 -2.12 6.52
N VAL A 23 7.71 -3.28 6.27
CA VAL A 23 6.69 -3.87 7.15
C VAL A 23 7.09 -5.19 7.79
N GLY A 24 8.22 -5.77 7.40
CA GLY A 24 8.65 -7.12 7.73
C GLY A 24 8.33 -8.11 6.60
N ALA A 25 9.23 -9.06 6.34
CA ALA A 25 9.06 -10.09 5.31
C ALA A 25 7.80 -10.94 5.58
N ASP A 26 7.71 -11.49 6.79
CA ASP A 26 6.61 -12.38 7.21
C ASP A 26 5.47 -11.62 7.89
N CYS A 27 5.31 -10.34 7.55
CA CYS A 27 4.27 -9.48 8.11
C CYS A 27 2.88 -10.03 7.73
N PRO A 28 2.02 -10.35 8.72
CA PRO A 28 0.63 -10.71 8.44
C PRO A 28 -0.05 -9.61 7.64
N ARG A 29 -0.82 -10.02 6.64
CA ARG A 29 -1.43 -9.11 5.67
C ARG A 29 -2.80 -9.60 5.23
N VAL A 30 -3.69 -8.66 4.93
CA VAL A 30 -5.06 -8.91 4.47
C VAL A 30 -5.37 -7.98 3.30
N GLU A 31 -5.81 -8.55 2.19
CA GLU A 31 -6.28 -7.79 1.02
C GLU A 31 -7.55 -7.01 1.36
N VAL A 32 -7.63 -5.76 0.92
CA VAL A 32 -8.83 -4.94 1.05
C VAL A 32 -9.69 -5.13 -0.19
N GLU A 33 -10.85 -5.78 -0.03
CA GLU A 33 -11.74 -6.14 -1.14
C GLU A 33 -12.33 -4.89 -1.84
N ASN A 34 -12.69 -3.85 -1.10
CA ASN A 34 -13.46 -2.70 -1.61
C ASN A 34 -12.61 -1.50 -2.08
N SER A 35 -11.36 -1.72 -2.50
CA SER A 35 -10.52 -0.64 -3.03
C SER A 35 -10.83 -0.39 -4.51
N THR A 36 -11.31 0.82 -4.84
CA THR A 36 -11.71 1.22 -6.20
C THR A 36 -10.70 2.14 -6.89
N SER A 37 -9.62 2.52 -6.19
CA SER A 37 -8.65 3.53 -6.65
C SER A 37 -7.20 3.06 -6.65
N SER A 38 -6.98 1.75 -6.53
CA SER A 38 -5.64 1.17 -6.35
C SER A 38 -5.52 -0.18 -7.03
N ALA A 39 -4.33 -0.48 -7.55
CA ALA A 39 -3.98 -1.82 -8.04
C ALA A 39 -3.61 -2.74 -6.87
N LEU A 40 -2.89 -2.19 -5.88
CA LEU A 40 -2.59 -2.84 -4.61
C LEU A 40 -3.38 -2.14 -3.50
N ALA A 41 -4.04 -2.91 -2.64
CA ALA A 41 -4.68 -2.39 -1.43
C ALA A 41 -4.73 -3.47 -0.35
N CYS A 42 -3.84 -3.41 0.63
CA CYS A 42 -3.80 -4.39 1.72
C CYS A 42 -3.43 -3.76 3.06
N TRP A 43 -3.92 -4.36 4.14
CA TRP A 43 -3.48 -4.08 5.51
C TRP A 43 -2.32 -4.98 5.86
N ALA A 44 -1.35 -4.46 6.60
CA ALA A 44 -0.21 -5.18 7.15
C ALA A 44 -0.07 -4.90 8.65
N TRP A 45 0.35 -5.89 9.43
CA TRP A 45 0.57 -5.79 10.89
C TRP A 45 2.02 -6.06 11.26
N PRO A 46 2.91 -5.06 11.19
CA PRO A 46 4.33 -5.25 11.44
C PRO A 46 4.60 -5.67 12.87
N THR A 47 5.49 -6.63 13.07
CA THR A 47 5.89 -7.11 14.39
C THR A 47 6.77 -6.10 15.14
N THR A 48 7.42 -5.18 14.42
CA THR A 48 8.39 -4.22 14.96
C THR A 48 7.80 -2.85 15.32
N ARG A 49 6.52 -2.61 15.03
CA ARG A 49 5.81 -1.38 15.42
C ARG A 49 4.38 -1.69 15.82
N SER A 50 3.83 -0.93 16.76
CA SER A 50 2.42 -1.03 17.10
C SER A 50 1.54 -0.47 15.97
N GLY A 51 0.41 -1.12 15.73
CA GLY A 51 -0.60 -0.68 14.78
C GLY A 51 -0.55 -1.36 13.42
N MET A 52 -1.65 -1.21 12.67
CA MET A 52 -1.76 -1.67 11.29
C MET A 52 -1.29 -0.59 10.33
N VAL A 53 -0.77 -1.00 9.18
CA VAL A 53 -0.43 -0.08 8.09
C VAL A 53 -1.09 -0.52 6.81
N PHE A 54 -1.71 0.47 6.17
CA PHE A 54 -2.29 0.31 4.86
C PHE A 54 -1.20 0.39 3.80
N GLN A 55 -1.31 -0.41 2.76
CA GLN A 55 -0.45 -0.37 1.60
C GLN A 55 -1.34 -0.11 0.40
N LYS A 56 -0.97 0.90 -0.39
CA LYS A 56 -1.74 1.35 -1.55
C LYS A 56 -0.78 1.62 -2.68
N GLY A 57 -1.02 1.01 -3.83
CA GLY A 57 -0.14 1.14 -4.99
C GLY A 57 -0.91 1.27 -6.31
N LEU A 58 -0.29 1.96 -7.26
CA LEU A 58 -0.72 2.07 -8.66
C LEU A 58 0.50 1.90 -9.58
N PRO A 59 0.32 1.37 -10.80
CA PRO A 59 1.37 1.42 -11.81
C PRO A 59 1.82 2.87 -12.04
N VAL A 60 3.12 3.10 -12.21
CA VAL A 60 3.69 4.45 -12.34
C VAL A 60 3.13 5.22 -13.55
N ALA A 61 2.76 4.52 -14.61
CA ALA A 61 2.17 5.09 -15.83
C ALA A 61 0.64 5.27 -15.74
N HIS A 62 0.01 4.91 -14.62
CA HIS A 62 -1.43 5.02 -14.45
C HIS A 62 -1.86 6.49 -14.37
N GLU A 63 -2.96 6.88 -15.04
CA GLU A 63 -3.38 8.29 -15.15
C GLU A 63 -3.64 8.96 -13.79
N ARG A 64 -4.02 8.17 -12.77
CA ARG A 64 -4.27 8.65 -11.40
C ARG A 64 -3.04 8.63 -10.48
N ILE A 65 -1.83 8.39 -11.00
CA ILE A 65 -0.63 8.37 -10.16
C ILE A 65 -0.39 9.71 -9.44
N GLY A 66 -0.88 10.82 -10.00
CA GLY A 66 -0.87 12.14 -9.36
C GLY A 66 -1.67 12.20 -8.06
N GLU A 67 -2.79 11.47 -7.98
CA GLU A 67 -3.60 11.38 -6.76
C GLU A 67 -2.84 10.63 -5.66
N LEU A 68 -2.25 9.47 -6.00
CA LEU A 68 -1.46 8.69 -5.04
C LEU A 68 -0.25 9.49 -4.52
N ARG A 69 0.43 10.25 -5.38
CA ARG A 69 1.51 11.17 -4.98
C ARG A 69 1.02 12.25 -4.00
N THR A 70 -0.17 12.78 -4.23
CA THR A 70 -0.79 13.77 -3.34
C THR A 70 -1.14 13.14 -1.98
N GLU A 71 -1.70 11.93 -1.98
CA GLU A 71 -1.98 11.18 -0.74
C GLU A 71 -0.70 10.94 0.07
N VAL A 72 0.40 10.54 -0.58
CA VAL A 72 1.72 10.35 0.06
C VAL A 72 2.22 11.68 0.68
N ALA A 73 2.07 12.80 -0.03
CA ALA A 73 2.51 14.10 0.45
C ALA A 73 1.76 14.56 1.72
N VAL A 74 0.47 14.19 1.83
CA VAL A 74 -0.38 14.54 2.98
C VAL A 74 -0.26 13.52 4.12
N ALA A 75 0.08 12.27 3.84
CA ALA A 75 0.09 11.17 4.82
C ALA A 75 0.90 11.45 6.10
N ARG A 76 1.99 12.23 6.00
CA ARG A 76 2.83 12.62 7.16
C ARG A 76 2.14 13.55 8.15
N PHE A 77 1.10 14.26 7.70
CA PHE A 77 0.33 15.18 8.53
C PHE A 77 -0.93 14.54 9.15
N LEU A 78 -1.27 13.31 8.74
CA LEU A 78 -2.40 12.58 9.29
C LEU A 78 -2.06 11.96 10.65
N PRO A 79 -3.04 11.71 11.52
CA PRO A 79 -2.79 11.04 12.79
C PRO A 79 -2.23 9.61 12.58
N PRO A 80 -1.59 9.01 13.60
CA PRO A 80 -1.10 7.64 13.52
C PRO A 80 -2.18 6.60 13.24
N SER A 81 -3.42 6.88 13.64
CA SER A 81 -4.60 6.03 13.38
C SER A 81 -5.07 6.07 11.92
N ALA A 82 -4.63 7.05 11.13
CA ALA A 82 -5.01 7.14 9.72
C ALA A 82 -4.23 6.10 8.88
N PRO A 83 -4.87 5.50 7.86
CA PRO A 83 -4.18 4.70 6.85
C PRO A 83 -2.99 5.50 6.29
N LYS A 84 -1.78 4.96 6.40
CA LYS A 84 -0.59 5.56 5.80
C LYS A 84 -0.39 4.95 4.43
N VAL A 85 -0.12 5.77 3.42
CA VAL A 85 0.31 5.23 2.12
C VAL A 85 1.77 4.82 2.22
N LEU A 86 2.04 3.53 2.06
CA LEU A 86 3.37 3.03 1.75
C LEU A 86 3.45 2.81 0.24
N TRP A 87 4.02 3.83 -0.42
CA TRP A 87 4.60 3.92 -1.77
C TRP A 87 4.28 2.82 -2.76
#